data_AF-A0A0R3MGE8-F1
#
_entry.id   AF-A0A0R3MGE8-F1
#
_cell.length_a   1.000
_cell.length_b   1.000
_cell.length_c   1.000
_cell.angle_alpha   90.00
_cell.angle_beta   90.00
_cell.angle_gamma   90.00
#
_symmetry.space_group_name_H-M   'P 1'
#
loop_
_entity.id
_entity.type
_entity.pdbx_description
1 polymer ?
#
loop_
_entity_poly.entity_id
_entity_poly.type
_entity_poly.pdbx_seq_one_letter_code
_entity_poly.pdbx_strand_id
1 'polypeptide(L)'
;MLDNPEKTTRLLAALKVAAPFDVELAPSLIEYLQAENVADADRMHHVVWDLSYAGDEGGIICHLSRSEETGRALVVSLTHVRVPRSMPLAAAVLDYQKHRVKKLKKQGRR
;
A
#
# COMPACT_ATOMS: atom_id res chain seq x y z
N MET A 1 1.95 -13.15 13.59
CA MET A 1 2.07 -13.04 12.14
C MET A 1 0.70 -12.91 11.48
N LEU A 2 0.47 -11.74 10.90
CA LEU A 2 -0.75 -11.34 10.21
C LEU A 2 -0.83 -11.93 8.80
N ASP A 3 0.32 -12.13 8.16
CA ASP A 3 0.40 -12.63 6.80
C ASP A 3 0.84 -14.10 6.73
N ASN A 4 0.59 -14.71 5.58
CA ASN A 4 1.24 -15.97 5.20
C ASN A 4 2.60 -15.64 4.56
N PRO A 5 3.74 -16.10 5.11
CA PRO A 5 5.07 -15.70 4.65
C PRO A 5 5.31 -16.04 3.19
N GLU A 6 5.07 -17.28 2.79
CA GLU A 6 5.34 -17.74 1.43
C GLU A 6 4.53 -16.97 0.39
N LYS A 7 3.24 -16.76 0.66
CA LYS A 7 2.36 -15.98 -0.23
C LYS A 7 2.79 -14.53 -0.31
N THR A 8 3.20 -13.95 0.83
CA THR A 8 3.60 -12.54 0.91
C THR A 8 4.93 -12.31 0.21
N THR A 9 5.91 -13.20 0.40
CA THR A 9 7.21 -13.13 -0.29
C THR A 9 7.03 -13.25 -1.81
N ARG A 10 6.19 -14.18 -2.28
CA ARG A 10 5.91 -14.33 -3.72
C ARG A 10 5.20 -13.10 -4.30
N LEU A 11 4.20 -12.57 -3.60
CA LEU A 11 3.49 -11.37 -4.02
C LEU A 11 4.42 -10.15 -4.05
N LEU A 12 5.24 -9.95 -3.02
CA LEU A 12 6.20 -8.87 -2.94
C LEU A 12 7.21 -8.93 -4.09
N ALA A 13 7.76 -10.11 -4.38
CA ALA A 13 8.69 -10.30 -5.49
C ALA A 13 8.03 -9.95 -6.83
N ALA A 14 6.80 -10.41 -7.06
CA ALA A 14 6.06 -10.09 -8.28
C ALA A 14 5.75 -8.60 -8.41
N LEU A 15 5.38 -7.93 -7.31
CA LEU A 15 5.12 -6.48 -7.30
C LEU A 15 6.39 -5.68 -7.55
N LYS A 16 7.54 -6.08 -6.99
CA LYS A 16 8.83 -5.45 -7.27
C LYS A 16 9.21 -5.54 -8.74
N VAL A 17 8.94 -6.66 -9.40
CA VAL A 17 9.17 -6.84 -10.85
C VAL A 17 8.22 -5.99 -11.68
N ALA A 18 6.98 -5.81 -11.21
CA ALA A 18 5.97 -5.00 -11.90
C ALA A 18 6.16 -3.49 -11.70
N ALA A 19 7.04 -3.06 -10.79
CA ALA A 19 7.30 -1.65 -10.54
C ALA A 19 8.07 -1.01 -11.72
N PRO A 20 7.77 0.24 -12.09
CA PRO A 20 6.77 1.12 -11.47
C PRO A 20 5.33 0.86 -11.95
N PHE A 21 4.35 1.08 -11.07
CA PHE A 21 2.92 1.01 -11.42
C PHE A 21 2.07 2.04 -10.68
N ASP A 22 0.94 2.42 -11.28
CA ASP A 22 -0.02 3.36 -10.70
C ASP A 22 -0.85 2.73 -9.58
N VAL A 23 -1.18 3.55 -8.58
CA VAL A 23 -2.10 3.23 -7.50
C VAL A 23 -2.96 4.43 -7.14
N GLU A 24 -4.15 4.16 -6.62
CA GLU A 24 -5.01 5.15 -5.99
C GLU A 24 -4.94 5.05 -4.47
N LEU A 25 -4.85 6.18 -3.76
CA LEU A 25 -4.99 6.16 -2.31
C LEU A 25 -6.44 5.87 -1.89
N ALA A 26 -6.61 5.13 -0.79
CA ALA A 26 -7.93 4.95 -0.20
C ALA A 26 -8.47 6.30 0.33
N PRO A 27 -9.78 6.59 0.19
CA PRO A 27 -10.35 7.86 0.65
C PRO A 27 -10.04 8.20 2.12
N SER A 28 -10.09 7.21 3.01
CA SER A 28 -9.77 7.42 4.43
C SER A 28 -8.30 7.81 4.68
N LEU A 29 -7.39 7.39 3.79
CA LEU A 29 -5.98 7.79 3.87
C LEU A 29 -5.80 9.22 3.36
N ILE A 30 -6.51 9.60 2.30
CA ILE A 30 -6.51 10.98 1.78
C ILE A 30 -6.99 11.95 2.87
N GLU A 31 -8.13 11.66 3.50
CA GLU A 31 -8.68 12.47 4.60
C GLU A 31 -7.67 12.62 5.75
N TYR A 32 -6.99 11.54 6.11
CA TYR A 32 -5.94 11.56 7.14
C TYR A 32 -4.74 12.44 6.73
N LEU A 33 -4.23 12.28 5.50
CA LEU A 33 -3.10 13.07 5.02
C LEU A 33 -3.43 14.56 4.91
N GLN A 34 -4.67 14.89 4.53
CA GLN A 34 -5.17 16.28 4.51
C GLN A 34 -5.22 16.87 5.92
N ALA A 35 -5.71 16.12 6.90
CA ALA A 35 -5.75 16.55 8.30
C ALA A 35 -4.36 16.79 8.89
N GLU A 36 -3.37 15.97 8.49
CA GLU A 36 -1.96 16.10 8.88
C GLU A 36 -1.20 17.16 8.05
N ASN A 37 -1.89 17.87 7.15
CA ASN A 37 -1.33 18.91 6.27
C ASN A 37 -0.11 18.41 5.48
N VAL A 38 -0.18 17.16 5.01
CA VAL A 38 0.87 16.53 4.20
C VAL A 38 0.74 17.03 2.75
N ALA A 39 1.84 17.50 2.17
CA ALA A 39 1.88 17.89 0.77
C ALA A 39 1.47 16.73 -0.15
N ASP A 40 0.79 17.06 -1.25
CA ASP A 40 0.20 16.10 -2.20
C ASP A 40 -0.93 15.22 -1.63
N ALA A 41 -1.50 15.54 -0.46
CA ALA A 41 -2.62 14.79 0.11
C ALA A 41 -3.87 14.77 -0.80
N ASP A 42 -4.07 15.80 -1.63
CA ASP A 42 -5.19 15.88 -2.58
C ASP A 42 -5.01 14.99 -3.80
N ARG A 43 -3.79 14.47 -4.03
CA ARG A 43 -3.49 13.65 -5.19
C ARG A 43 -4.03 12.24 -4.95
N MET A 44 -5.02 11.83 -5.74
CA MET A 44 -5.55 10.46 -5.64
C MET A 44 -4.61 9.43 -6.26
N HIS A 45 -3.93 9.77 -7.36
CA HIS A 45 -3.10 8.86 -8.15
C HIS A 45 -1.60 9.03 -7.89
N HIS A 46 -0.94 7.95 -7.49
CA HIS A 46 0.50 7.91 -7.24
C HIS A 46 1.16 6.76 -7.99
N VAL A 47 2.46 6.89 -8.22
CA VAL A 47 3.30 5.83 -8.79
C VAL A 47 4.08 5.17 -7.67
N VAL A 48 4.01 3.84 -7.58
CA VAL A 48 4.83 3.01 -6.70
C VAL A 48 6.15 2.71 -7.41
N TRP A 49 7.28 3.05 -6.80
CA TRP A 49 8.62 2.83 -7.37
C TRP A 49 9.38 1.68 -6.72
N ASP A 50 9.13 1.42 -5.44
CA ASP A 50 9.66 0.26 -4.74
C ASP A 50 8.66 -0.24 -3.70
N LEU A 51 8.89 -1.46 -3.22
CA LEU A 51 8.12 -2.07 -2.15
C LEU A 51 9.03 -2.69 -1.10
N SER A 52 8.64 -2.64 0.17
CA SER A 52 9.33 -3.37 1.25
C SER A 52 8.33 -4.14 2.12
N TYR A 53 8.84 -5.04 2.97
CA TYR A 53 8.01 -5.74 3.96
C TYR A 53 8.35 -5.27 5.36
N ALA A 54 7.37 -4.74 6.07
CA ALA A 54 7.47 -4.22 7.44
C ALA A 54 6.75 -5.11 8.47
N GLY A 55 6.63 -6.41 8.20
CA GLY A 55 6.11 -7.39 9.16
C GLY A 55 4.64 -7.19 9.55
N ASP A 56 4.32 -7.47 10.81
CA ASP A 56 2.95 -7.36 11.34
C ASP A 56 2.51 -5.90 11.52
N GLU A 57 3.42 -4.94 11.66
CA GLU A 57 3.06 -3.53 11.83
C GLU A 57 2.60 -2.93 10.50
N GLY A 58 3.39 -3.10 9.44
CA GLY A 58 3.15 -2.41 8.16
C GLY A 58 2.77 -3.30 6.98
N GLY A 59 3.16 -4.57 7.01
CA GLY A 59 2.90 -5.51 5.90
C GLY A 59 3.74 -5.14 4.69
N ILE A 60 3.20 -5.36 3.49
CA ILE A 60 3.81 -4.83 2.27
C ILE A 60 3.63 -3.31 2.27
N ILE A 61 4.73 -2.60 2.13
CA ILE A 61 4.84 -1.14 2.09
C ILE A 61 5.13 -0.70 0.67
N CYS A 62 4.39 0.30 0.19
CA CYS A 62 4.58 0.95 -1.10
C CYS A 62 5.37 2.24 -0.89
N HIS A 63 6.47 2.39 -1.65
CA HIS A 63 7.25 3.62 -1.70
C HIS A 63 6.78 4.43 -2.90
N LEU A 64 6.04 5.50 -2.62
CA LEU A 64 5.44 6.35 -3.65
C LEU A 64 6.43 7.41 -4.12
N SER A 65 6.17 7.96 -5.31
CA SER A 65 6.92 9.09 -5.85
C SER A 65 7.03 10.22 -4.83
N ARG A 66 8.23 10.80 -4.76
CA ARG A 66 8.54 11.95 -3.93
C ARG A 66 7.65 13.14 -4.34
N SER A 67 7.11 13.84 -3.35
CA SER A 67 6.43 15.12 -3.54
C SER A 67 7.37 16.09 -4.26
N GLU A 68 6.93 16.72 -5.34
CA GLU A 68 7.73 17.74 -6.03
C GLU A 68 7.89 19.00 -5.17
N GLU A 69 6.90 19.30 -4.32
CA GLU A 69 6.89 20.46 -3.43
C GLU A 69 7.81 20.28 -2.22
N THR A 70 7.65 19.18 -1.48
CA THR A 70 8.35 18.99 -0.19
C THR A 70 9.58 18.11 -0.30
N GLY A 71 9.72 17.39 -1.41
CA GLY A 71 10.75 16.40 -1.52
C GLY A 71 10.59 15.23 -0.52
N ARG A 72 9.42 14.99 0.06
CA ARG A 72 9.24 13.84 0.95
C ARG A 72 8.69 12.65 0.16
N ALA A 73 9.22 11.46 0.43
CA ALA A 73 8.68 10.22 -0.11
C ALA A 73 7.52 9.78 0.77
N LEU A 74 6.34 9.60 0.16
CA LEU A 74 5.18 9.06 0.86
C LEU A 74 5.30 7.53 0.89
N VAL A 75 5.20 6.96 2.09
CA VAL A 75 5.35 5.53 2.33
C VAL A 75 4.07 5.02 2.99
N VAL A 76 3.39 4.10 2.31
CA VAL A 76 2.04 3.66 2.72
C VAL A 76 1.92 2.14 2.66
N SER A 77 1.17 1.55 3.59
CA SER A 77 0.88 0.11 3.50
C SER A 77 0.00 -0.20 2.28
N LEU A 78 0.27 -1.34 1.63
CA LEU A 78 -0.49 -1.84 0.48
C LEU A 78 -2.00 -1.97 0.81
N THR A 79 -2.40 -2.07 2.07
CA THR A 79 -3.83 -2.08 2.48
C THR A 79 -4.55 -0.74 2.31
N HIS A 80 -3.82 0.36 2.13
CA HIS A 80 -4.38 1.71 2.00
C HIS A 80 -4.36 2.23 0.56
N VAL A 81 -4.00 1.38 -0.40
CA VAL A 81 -3.99 1.75 -1.83
C VAL A 81 -4.88 0.81 -2.64
N ARG A 82 -5.28 1.23 -3.83
CA ARG A 82 -6.00 0.44 -4.82
C ARG A 82 -5.16 0.37 -6.08
N VAL A 83 -4.93 -0.84 -6.57
CA VAL A 83 -4.26 -1.06 -7.85
C VAL A 83 -5.30 -1.04 -9.00
N PRO A 84 -4.93 -0.57 -10.20
CA PRO A 84 -5.78 -0.64 -11.38
C PRO A 84 -6.27 -2.07 -11.63
N ARG A 85 -7.54 -2.23 -12.00
CA ARG A 85 -8.13 -3.56 -12.26
C ARG A 85 -7.50 -4.25 -13.48
N SER A 86 -6.89 -3.49 -14.37
CA SER A 86 -6.13 -3.96 -15.52
C SER A 86 -4.76 -4.54 -15.14
N MET A 87 -4.25 -4.28 -13.93
CA MET A 87 -2.97 -4.81 -13.49
C MET A 87 -3.05 -6.34 -13.34
N PRO A 88 -2.12 -7.12 -13.91
CA PRO A 88 -2.12 -8.58 -13.80
C PRO A 88 -2.13 -9.11 -12.35
N LEU A 89 -1.58 -8.34 -11.41
CA LEU A 89 -1.49 -8.69 -9.99
C LEU A 89 -2.70 -8.21 -9.17
N ALA A 90 -3.70 -7.57 -9.77
CA ALA A 90 -4.82 -6.94 -9.05
C ALA A 90 -5.58 -7.92 -8.15
N ALA A 91 -5.83 -9.14 -8.61
CA ALA A 91 -6.50 -10.18 -7.82
C ALA A 91 -5.66 -10.59 -6.60
N ALA A 92 -4.35 -10.81 -6.80
CA ALA A 92 -3.44 -11.22 -5.73
C ALA A 92 -3.26 -10.11 -4.67
N VAL A 93 -3.20 -8.85 -5.11
CA VAL A 93 -3.20 -7.68 -4.22
C VAL A 93 -4.50 -7.62 -3.41
N LEU A 94 -5.65 -7.77 -4.06
CA LEU A 94 -6.94 -7.72 -3.37
C LEU A 94 -7.08 -8.83 -2.32
N ASP A 95 -6.63 -10.05 -2.63
CA ASP A 95 -6.65 -11.17 -1.71
C ASP A 95 -5.74 -10.94 -0.50
N TYR A 96 -4.55 -10.38 -0.72
CA TYR A 96 -3.65 -9.96 0.34
C TYR A 96 -4.31 -8.92 1.25
N GLN A 97 -4.87 -7.85 0.67
CA GLN A 97 -5.53 -6.77 1.40
C GLN A 97 -6.70 -7.30 2.25
N LYS A 98 -7.57 -8.12 1.68
CA LYS A 98 -8.70 -8.74 2.40
C LYS A 98 -8.24 -9.60 3.56
N HIS A 99 -7.22 -10.44 3.33
CA HIS A 99 -6.66 -11.29 4.37
C HIS A 99 -6.14 -10.47 5.55
N ARG A 100 -5.32 -9.46 5.25
CA ARG A 100 -4.66 -8.65 6.27
C ARG A 100 -5.64 -7.77 7.04
N VAL A 101 -6.58 -7.09 6.37
CA VAL A 101 -7.63 -6.28 7.03
C VAL A 101 -8.49 -7.15 7.96
N LYS A 102 -8.84 -8.37 7.55
CA LYS A 102 -9.58 -9.32 8.41
C LYS A 102 -8.80 -9.66 9.68
N LYS A 103 -7.49 -9.80 9.59
CA LYS A 103 -6.62 -10.12 10.73
C LYS A 103 -6.37 -8.91 11.63
N LEU A 104 -6.15 -7.71 11.07
CA LEU A 104 -6.03 -6.45 11.81
C LEU A 104 -7.27 -6.17 12.67
N LYS A 105 -8.47 -6.33 12.09
CA LYS A 105 -9.75 -6.19 12.83
C LYS A 105 -9.89 -7.16 14.00
N LYS A 106 -9.24 -8.33 13.96
CA LYS A 106 -9.23 -9.29 15.08
C LYS A 106 -8.24 -8.90 16.17
N GLN A 107 -7.13 -8.24 15.82
CA GLN A 107 -6.14 -7.77 16.79
C GLN A 107 -6.63 -6.55 17.56
N GLY A 108 -7.24 -5.57 16.90
CA GLY A 108 -7.79 -4.37 17.55
C GLY A 108 -9.10 -4.60 18.34
N ARG A 109 -9.56 -5.84 18.44
CA ARG A 109 -10.71 -6.25 19.28
C ARG A 109 -10.27 -6.96 20.57
N ARG A 110 -9.00 -6.84 20.94
CA ARG A 110 -8.46 -7.33 22.22
C ARG A 110 -8.34 -6.21 23.22
#